data_AF-A0AAX3VIN0-F1
#
_entry.id   AF-A0AAX3VIN0-F1
#
_cell.length_a   1.000
_cell.length_b   1.000
_cell.length_c   1.000
_cell.angle_alpha   90.00
_cell.angle_beta   90.00
_cell.angle_gamma   90.00
#
_symmetry.space_group_name_H-M   'P 1'
#
loop_
_entity.id
_entity.type
_entity.pdbx_description
1 polymer ?
#
loop_
_entity_poly.entity_id
_entity_poly.type
_entity_poly.pdbx_seq_one_letter_code
_entity_poly.pdbx_strand_id
1 'polypeptide(L)'
;MRTLTWPQRIGWAAIIIAVLVWSLFPVFSILMTSFKTPSGLFSGTLLPQEWTLENYTEILAPGGGAQDLFLPALRNSVGISLIATFVAVVLATLCAYAIARLEFRGKRIILVTALAVSVFPIVSIVTPLFNLWRVIGLYDTWLGLIIPYLSLTLPIAIWTLAAFFRQIPWELEQAAQVDGATPFEAFRKTVVPLAAPGVFTTAIIAFFIAWNDFVYGISLTSTSAARPVPAALSFFTGASQFEQPTGAISAAAIIVTIPIVVVVVIFQRRIVSGLTQGAVKG
;
A
#
# COMPACT_ATOMS: atom_id res chain seq x y z
N MET A 1 -3.79 -34.95 -12.62
CA MET A 1 -3.48 -34.49 -11.26
C MET A 1 -3.19 -35.71 -10.39
N ARG A 2 -1.95 -35.89 -9.88
CA ARG A 2 -1.65 -37.01 -8.97
C ARG A 2 -2.40 -36.78 -7.65
N THR A 3 -3.24 -37.73 -7.24
CA THR A 3 -3.96 -37.64 -5.96
C THR A 3 -2.97 -37.81 -4.81
N LEU A 4 -2.82 -36.78 -3.98
CA LEU A 4 -1.97 -36.82 -2.79
C LEU A 4 -2.37 -37.99 -1.87
N THR A 5 -1.38 -38.75 -1.41
CA THR A 5 -1.59 -39.82 -0.42
C THR A 5 -1.99 -39.23 0.94
N TRP A 6 -2.67 -40.01 1.79
CA TRP A 6 -3.10 -39.54 3.12
C TRP A 6 -1.96 -38.94 3.98
N PRO A 7 -0.75 -39.53 4.04
CA PRO A 7 0.39 -38.93 4.74
C PRO A 7 0.82 -37.59 4.15
N GLN A 8 0.76 -37.45 2.82
CA GLN A 8 1.09 -36.18 2.14
C GLN A 8 0.06 -35.09 2.47
N ARG A 9 -1.23 -35.43 2.56
CA ARG A 9 -2.28 -34.47 2.94
C ARG A 9 -2.08 -33.96 4.37
N ILE A 10 -1.76 -34.85 5.31
CA ILE A 10 -1.47 -34.48 6.71
C ILE A 10 -0.22 -33.60 6.77
N GLY A 11 0.84 -33.95 6.04
CA GLY A 11 2.05 -33.13 5.95
C GLY A 11 1.77 -31.72 5.41
N TRP A 12 1.02 -31.60 4.31
CA TRP A 12 0.64 -30.30 3.77
C TRP A 12 -0.25 -29.50 4.71
N ALA A 13 -1.21 -30.14 5.38
CA ALA A 13 -2.06 -29.48 6.36
C ALA A 13 -1.23 -28.93 7.54
N ALA A 14 -0.28 -29.70 8.06
CA ALA A 14 0.62 -29.26 9.12
C ALA A 14 1.47 -28.04 8.70
N ILE A 15 2.00 -28.06 7.47
CA ILE A 15 2.76 -26.93 6.91
C ILE A 15 1.87 -25.68 6.80
N ILE A 16 0.65 -25.82 6.26
CA ILE A 16 -0.29 -24.70 6.12
C ILE A 16 -0.62 -24.11 7.51
N ILE A 17 -0.90 -24.95 8.50
CA ILE A 17 -1.18 -24.50 9.87
C ILE A 17 0.04 -23.78 10.46
N ALA A 18 1.24 -24.32 10.30
CA ALA A 18 2.47 -23.70 10.79
C ALA A 18 2.69 -22.31 10.16
N VAL A 19 2.48 -22.19 8.84
CA VAL A 19 2.58 -20.90 8.12
C VAL A 19 1.53 -19.91 8.60
N LEU A 20 0.28 -20.36 8.81
CA LEU A 20 -0.79 -19.51 9.32
C LEU A 20 -0.50 -19.01 10.73
N VAL A 21 -0.10 -19.90 11.64
CA VAL A 21 0.28 -19.53 13.02
C VAL A 21 1.43 -18.54 13.00
N TRP A 22 2.50 -18.84 12.26
CA TRP A 22 3.65 -17.95 12.14
C TRP A 22 3.29 -16.56 11.61
N SER A 23 2.44 -16.49 10.58
CA SER A 23 2.08 -15.23 9.92
C SER A 23 1.08 -14.39 10.73
N LEU A 24 0.16 -15.04 11.44
CA LEU A 24 -0.90 -14.36 12.19
C LEU A 24 -0.51 -14.08 13.64
N PHE A 25 0.48 -14.77 14.19
CA PHE A 25 0.89 -14.59 15.59
C PHE A 25 1.29 -13.14 15.94
N PRO A 26 2.08 -12.41 15.14
CA PRO A 26 2.40 -11.00 15.44
C PRO A 26 1.16 -10.11 15.46
N VAL A 27 0.25 -10.30 14.50
CA VAL A 27 -1.01 -9.54 14.42
C VAL A 27 -1.89 -9.86 15.63
N PHE A 28 -1.97 -11.13 16.00
CA PHE A 28 -2.68 -11.57 17.19
C PHE A 28 -2.08 -10.98 18.47
N SER A 29 -0.76 -10.92 18.59
CA SER A 29 -0.08 -10.32 19.75
C SER A 29 -0.38 -8.82 19.88
N ILE A 30 -0.34 -8.07 18.77
CA ILE A 30 -0.73 -6.65 18.74
C ILE A 30 -2.21 -6.49 19.10
N LEU A 31 -3.07 -7.37 18.58
CA LEU A 31 -4.51 -7.36 18.89
C LEU A 31 -4.77 -7.64 20.37
N MET A 32 -4.06 -8.59 20.98
CA MET A 32 -4.20 -8.83 22.42
C MET A 32 -3.66 -7.64 23.22
N THR A 33 -2.56 -7.04 22.78
CA THR A 33 -1.98 -5.87 23.45
C THR A 33 -2.90 -4.64 23.40
N SER A 34 -3.69 -4.46 22.34
CA SER A 34 -4.65 -3.35 22.25
C SER A 34 -5.80 -3.43 23.26
N PHE A 35 -6.09 -4.61 23.82
CA PHE A 35 -7.11 -4.80 24.85
C PHE A 35 -6.57 -4.84 26.28
N LYS A 36 -5.27 -4.61 26.49
CA LYS A 36 -4.66 -4.59 27.83
C LYS A 36 -4.81 -3.24 28.50
N THR A 37 -4.98 -3.25 29.82
CA THR A 37 -4.86 -2.08 30.68
C THR A 37 -3.41 -1.59 30.74
N PRO A 38 -3.15 -0.31 31.10
CA PRO A 38 -1.80 0.22 31.24
C PRO A 38 -0.90 -0.61 32.18
N SER A 39 -1.44 -1.08 33.29
CA SER A 39 -0.73 -1.98 34.23
C SER A 39 -0.48 -3.37 33.64
N GLY A 40 -1.43 -3.90 32.86
CA GLY A 40 -1.34 -5.19 32.20
C GLY A 40 -0.27 -5.29 31.11
N LEU A 41 0.20 -4.17 30.56
CA LEU A 41 1.25 -4.14 29.54
C LEU A 41 2.59 -4.71 30.04
N PHE A 42 2.89 -4.59 31.33
CA PHE A 42 4.16 -5.06 31.93
C PHE A 42 4.12 -6.51 32.43
N SER A 43 2.95 -7.16 32.39
CA SER A 43 2.76 -8.52 32.92
C SER A 43 3.50 -9.63 32.14
N GLY A 44 3.96 -9.35 30.93
CA GLY A 44 4.60 -10.34 30.04
C GLY A 44 3.66 -11.44 29.52
N THR A 45 2.36 -11.42 29.85
CA THR A 45 1.40 -12.39 29.35
C THR A 45 1.01 -12.08 27.91
N LEU A 46 0.66 -13.08 27.10
CA LEU A 46 0.16 -12.85 25.74
C LEU A 46 -1.27 -12.28 25.79
N LEU A 47 -2.13 -12.94 26.56
CA LEU A 47 -3.54 -12.56 26.71
C LEU A 47 -3.70 -11.46 27.77
N PRO A 48 -4.68 -10.55 27.62
CA PRO A 48 -5.08 -9.64 28.68
C PRO A 48 -5.56 -10.43 29.90
N GLN A 49 -5.05 -10.09 31.08
CA GLN A 49 -5.62 -10.58 32.34
C GLN A 49 -6.94 -9.88 32.65
N GLU A 50 -7.01 -8.59 32.30
CA GLU A 50 -8.21 -7.76 32.33
C GLU A 50 -8.39 -7.14 30.95
N TRP A 51 -9.61 -7.23 30.42
CA TRP A 51 -9.96 -6.70 29.10
C TRP A 51 -10.47 -5.27 29.23
N THR A 52 -9.93 -4.37 28.43
CA THR A 52 -10.37 -2.97 28.37
C THR A 52 -10.48 -2.46 26.92
N LEU A 53 -11.32 -1.45 26.72
CA LEU A 53 -11.43 -0.69 25.47
C LEU A 53 -10.82 0.71 25.57
N GLU A 54 -10.15 1.02 26.68
CA GLU A 54 -9.57 2.33 26.98
C GLU A 54 -8.62 2.81 25.87
N ASN A 55 -7.78 1.93 25.33
CA ASN A 55 -6.88 2.25 24.23
C ASN A 55 -7.62 2.66 22.94
N TYR A 56 -8.82 2.12 22.72
CA TYR A 56 -9.66 2.46 21.58
C TYR A 56 -10.42 3.77 21.82
N THR A 57 -10.90 4.00 23.04
CA THR A 57 -11.53 5.29 23.39
C THR A 57 -10.51 6.42 23.33
N GLU A 58 -9.26 6.19 23.71
CA GLU A 58 -8.18 7.19 23.69
C GLU A 58 -7.87 7.72 22.27
N ILE A 59 -8.07 6.89 21.24
CA ILE A 59 -7.79 7.25 19.84
C ILE A 59 -9.05 7.59 19.03
N LEU A 60 -10.25 7.21 19.47
CA LEU A 60 -11.51 7.41 18.72
C LEU A 60 -12.50 8.37 19.38
N ALA A 61 -12.59 8.37 20.71
CA ALA A 61 -13.65 9.08 21.42
C ALA A 61 -13.34 10.58 21.53
N PRO A 62 -14.37 11.46 21.45
CA PRO A 62 -14.22 12.90 21.69
C PRO A 62 -13.49 13.18 23.02
N GLY A 63 -12.36 13.87 22.94
CA GLY A 63 -11.54 14.22 24.11
C GLY A 63 -10.55 13.15 24.56
N GLY A 64 -10.38 12.06 23.80
CA GLY A 64 -9.28 11.12 23.98
C GLY A 64 -7.94 11.75 23.63
N GLY A 65 -6.89 11.49 24.43
CA GLY A 65 -5.61 12.20 24.35
C GLY A 65 -4.85 12.01 23.03
N ALA A 66 -5.14 10.94 22.27
CA ALA A 66 -4.53 10.67 20.97
C ALA A 66 -5.49 10.87 19.78
N GLN A 67 -6.76 11.21 20.03
CA GLN A 67 -7.79 11.34 19.00
C GLN A 67 -7.45 12.41 17.95
N ASP A 68 -7.01 13.59 18.41
CA ASP A 68 -6.68 14.74 17.57
C ASP A 68 -5.46 14.49 16.67
N LEU A 69 -4.66 13.47 16.98
CA LEU A 69 -3.58 12.99 16.13
C LEU A 69 -4.07 11.88 15.20
N PHE A 70 -4.80 10.89 15.73
CA PHE A 70 -5.14 9.67 15.00
C PHE A 70 -6.17 9.88 13.90
N LEU A 71 -7.30 10.56 14.18
CA LEU A 71 -8.39 10.69 13.21
C LEU A 71 -8.00 11.53 11.99
N PRO A 72 -7.34 12.70 12.14
CA PRO A 72 -6.82 13.44 10.99
C PRO A 72 -5.79 12.62 10.21
N ALA A 73 -4.90 11.90 10.91
CA ALA A 73 -3.91 11.07 10.24
C ALA A 73 -4.53 9.93 9.43
N LEU A 74 -5.59 9.30 9.95
CA LEU A 74 -6.34 8.27 9.23
C LEU A 74 -7.00 8.83 7.97
N ARG A 75 -7.63 10.01 8.08
CA ARG A 75 -8.19 10.72 6.93
C ARG A 75 -7.12 11.06 5.89
N ASN A 76 -5.96 11.57 6.33
CA ASN A 76 -4.84 11.92 5.46
C ASN A 76 -4.30 10.67 4.76
N SER A 77 -4.06 9.57 5.49
CA SER A 77 -3.63 8.30 4.91
C SER A 77 -4.58 7.81 3.84
N VAL A 78 -5.89 7.79 4.11
CA VAL A 78 -6.91 7.38 3.12
C VAL A 78 -6.89 8.30 1.91
N GLY A 79 -6.98 9.63 2.11
CA GLY A 79 -7.03 10.60 1.01
C GLY A 79 -5.78 10.59 0.14
N ILE A 80 -4.61 10.74 0.76
CA ILE A 80 -3.32 10.82 0.07
C ILE A 80 -3.02 9.53 -0.68
N SER A 81 -3.20 8.36 -0.04
CA SER A 81 -2.92 7.07 -0.69
C SER A 81 -3.87 6.79 -1.86
N LEU A 82 -5.17 7.08 -1.74
CA LEU A 82 -6.12 6.90 -2.83
C LEU A 82 -5.82 7.82 -4.02
N ILE A 83 -5.53 9.11 -3.76
CA ILE A 83 -5.20 10.06 -4.83
C ILE A 83 -3.87 9.68 -5.48
N ALA A 84 -2.82 9.39 -4.71
CA ALA A 84 -1.53 8.97 -5.24
C ALA A 84 -1.65 7.67 -6.06
N THR A 85 -2.44 6.71 -5.60
CA THR A 85 -2.74 5.47 -6.33
C THR A 85 -3.44 5.75 -7.65
N PHE A 86 -4.49 6.57 -7.62
CA PHE A 86 -5.24 6.92 -8.82
C PHE A 86 -4.34 7.60 -9.86
N VAL A 87 -3.58 8.62 -9.45
CA VAL A 87 -2.65 9.34 -10.32
C VAL A 87 -1.57 8.39 -10.85
N ALA A 88 -0.97 7.55 -10.00
CA ALA A 88 0.04 6.60 -10.41
C ALA A 88 -0.50 5.58 -11.41
N VAL A 89 -1.68 5.03 -11.19
CA VAL A 89 -2.32 4.08 -12.10
C VAL A 89 -2.61 4.72 -13.44
N VAL A 90 -3.16 5.93 -13.48
CA VAL A 90 -3.45 6.64 -14.74
C VAL A 90 -2.15 6.86 -15.54
N LEU A 91 -1.13 7.42 -14.91
CA LEU A 91 0.16 7.69 -15.55
C LEU A 91 0.86 6.39 -15.98
N ALA A 92 0.87 5.37 -15.12
CA ALA A 92 1.45 4.08 -15.42
C ALA A 92 0.70 3.34 -16.53
N THR A 93 -0.63 3.45 -16.62
CA THR A 93 -1.42 2.85 -17.70
C THR A 93 -1.02 3.43 -19.04
N LEU A 94 -0.92 4.77 -19.14
CA LEU A 94 -0.51 5.45 -20.37
C LEU A 94 0.94 5.08 -20.75
N CYS A 95 1.85 5.13 -19.78
CA CYS A 95 3.27 4.81 -19.98
C CYS A 95 3.45 3.34 -20.38
N ALA A 96 2.79 2.42 -19.68
CA ALA A 96 2.88 0.99 -19.93
C ALA A 96 2.27 0.60 -21.28
N TYR A 97 1.17 1.23 -21.70
CA TYR A 97 0.63 1.03 -23.04
C TYR A 97 1.61 1.50 -24.11
N ALA A 98 2.19 2.70 -23.98
CA ALA A 98 3.21 3.18 -24.90
C ALA A 98 4.42 2.22 -24.96
N ILE A 99 4.90 1.76 -23.81
CA ILE A 99 6.00 0.78 -23.73
C ILE A 99 5.60 -0.58 -24.30
N ALA A 100 4.38 -1.06 -24.09
CA ALA A 100 3.99 -2.36 -24.60
C ALA A 100 3.74 -2.33 -26.11
N ARG A 101 3.21 -1.21 -26.62
CA ARG A 101 2.64 -1.15 -27.97
C ARG A 101 3.42 -0.34 -28.99
N LEU A 102 4.06 0.74 -28.57
CA LEU A 102 4.75 1.64 -29.49
C LEU A 102 6.22 1.26 -29.63
N GLU A 103 6.73 1.41 -30.86
CA GLU A 103 8.15 1.37 -31.16
C GLU A 103 8.68 2.80 -31.23
N PHE A 104 9.46 3.19 -30.22
CA PHE A 104 10.07 4.52 -30.17
C PHE A 104 11.46 4.46 -29.53
N ARG A 105 12.31 5.42 -29.91
CA ARG A 105 13.66 5.56 -29.37
C ARG A 105 13.58 5.98 -27.90
N GLY A 106 14.24 5.26 -26.99
CA GLY A 106 14.27 5.58 -25.56
C GLY A 106 13.40 4.70 -24.65
N LYS A 107 12.61 3.77 -25.21
CA LYS A 107 11.80 2.79 -24.45
C LYS A 107 12.58 2.05 -23.35
N ARG A 108 13.82 1.64 -23.64
CA ARG A 108 14.72 0.98 -22.67
C ARG A 108 15.15 1.94 -21.55
N ILE A 109 15.40 3.21 -21.87
CA ILE A 109 15.81 4.22 -20.89
C ILE A 109 14.69 4.41 -19.86
N ILE A 110 13.44 4.57 -20.31
CA ILE A 110 12.29 4.74 -19.39
C ILE A 110 12.20 3.58 -18.39
N LEU A 111 12.29 2.34 -18.87
CA LEU A 111 12.24 1.15 -18.01
C LEU A 111 13.43 1.06 -17.04
N VAL A 112 14.64 1.39 -17.51
CA VAL A 112 15.86 1.39 -16.68
C VAL A 112 15.82 2.51 -15.64
N THR A 113 15.38 3.71 -16.01
CA THR A 113 15.24 4.85 -15.09
C THR A 113 14.18 4.57 -14.04
N ALA A 114 13.04 3.97 -14.42
CA ALA A 114 12.02 3.56 -13.45
C ALA A 114 12.60 2.58 -12.42
N LEU A 115 13.39 1.58 -12.85
CA LEU A 115 14.09 0.69 -11.94
C LEU A 115 15.12 1.43 -11.07
N ALA A 116 15.93 2.30 -11.66
CA ALA A 116 16.95 3.05 -10.94
C ALA A 116 16.34 3.91 -9.82
N VAL A 117 15.21 4.58 -10.09
CA VAL A 117 14.46 5.34 -9.08
C VAL A 117 13.96 4.43 -7.97
N SER A 118 13.48 3.22 -8.28
CA SER A 118 12.95 2.29 -7.26
C SER A 118 13.98 1.75 -6.27
N VAL A 119 15.27 1.76 -6.64
CA VAL A 119 16.38 1.30 -5.77
C VAL A 119 17.04 2.48 -5.05
N PHE A 120 16.69 3.72 -5.41
CA PHE A 120 17.30 4.90 -4.81
C PHE A 120 16.85 5.06 -3.35
N PRO A 121 17.77 5.30 -2.40
CA PRO A 121 17.43 5.41 -0.99
C PRO A 121 16.54 6.63 -0.74
N ILE A 122 15.30 6.40 -0.30
CA ILE A 122 14.29 7.45 -0.03
C ILE A 122 14.85 8.55 0.87
N VAL A 123 15.58 8.17 1.93
CA VAL A 123 16.19 9.09 2.91
C VAL A 123 17.12 10.10 2.26
N SER A 124 17.80 9.74 1.15
CA SER A 124 18.69 10.67 0.44
C SER A 124 17.93 11.73 -0.37
N ILE A 125 16.65 11.47 -0.71
CA ILE A 125 15.78 12.41 -1.43
C ILE A 125 15.06 13.36 -0.46
N VAL A 126 14.86 12.93 0.79
CA VAL A 126 14.11 13.69 1.80
C VAL A 126 14.68 15.09 2.03
N THR A 127 15.97 15.22 2.31
CA THR A 127 16.59 16.53 2.62
C THR A 127 16.43 17.56 1.49
N PRO A 128 16.75 17.23 0.21
CA PRO A 128 16.53 18.19 -0.86
C PRO A 128 15.04 18.48 -1.10
N LEU A 129 14.15 17.48 -1.00
CA LEU A 129 12.70 17.72 -1.11
C LEU A 129 12.17 18.63 -0.02
N PHE A 130 12.58 18.41 1.23
CA PHE A 130 12.20 19.24 2.37
C PHE A 130 12.60 20.71 2.14
N ASN A 131 13.83 20.96 1.71
CA ASN A 131 14.29 22.31 1.41
C ASN A 131 13.48 22.94 0.27
N LEU A 132 13.23 22.20 -0.80
CA LEU A 132 12.47 22.70 -1.93
C LEU A 132 10.99 22.97 -1.54
N TRP A 133 10.35 22.05 -0.81
CA TRP A 133 8.93 22.14 -0.44
C TRP A 133 8.64 23.31 0.47
N ARG A 134 9.60 23.67 1.33
CA ARG A 134 9.51 24.88 2.16
C ARG A 134 9.59 26.16 1.32
N VAL A 135 10.37 26.18 0.25
CA VAL A 135 10.50 27.34 -0.64
C VAL A 135 9.25 27.52 -1.50
N ILE A 136 8.69 26.44 -2.04
CA ILE A 136 7.54 26.51 -2.97
C ILE A 136 6.18 26.34 -2.28
N GLY A 137 6.14 26.20 -0.95
CA GLY A 137 4.89 26.11 -0.17
C GLY A 137 4.16 24.76 -0.25
N LEU A 138 4.87 23.67 -0.56
CA LEU A 138 4.30 22.31 -0.56
C LEU A 138 4.56 21.53 0.72
N TYR A 139 5.37 22.07 1.64
CA TYR A 139 5.63 21.44 2.93
C TYR A 139 4.34 21.30 3.74
N ASP A 140 4.14 20.14 4.38
CA ASP A 140 2.95 19.85 5.21
C ASP A 140 1.61 19.91 4.45
N THR A 141 1.63 19.59 3.15
CA THR A 141 0.42 19.54 2.30
C THR A 141 0.21 18.15 1.69
N TRP A 142 -1.04 17.83 1.32
CA TRP A 142 -1.36 16.58 0.63
C TRP A 142 -0.61 16.46 -0.69
N LEU A 143 -0.56 17.53 -1.49
CA LEU A 143 0.17 17.54 -2.76
C LEU A 143 1.67 17.31 -2.54
N GLY A 144 2.22 17.85 -1.46
CA GLY A 144 3.59 17.63 -1.04
C GLY A 144 3.94 16.18 -0.73
N LEU A 145 2.96 15.33 -0.40
CA LEU A 145 3.16 13.88 -0.23
C LEU A 145 2.77 13.08 -1.48
N ILE A 146 1.72 13.48 -2.20
CA ILE A 146 1.29 12.78 -3.41
C ILE A 146 2.41 12.73 -4.45
N ILE A 147 3.12 13.86 -4.68
CA ILE A 147 4.21 13.93 -5.66
C ILE A 147 5.33 12.92 -5.35
N PRO A 148 5.96 12.92 -4.17
CA PRO A 148 6.99 11.94 -3.86
C PRO A 148 6.46 10.50 -3.80
N TYR A 149 5.17 10.27 -3.45
CA TYR A 149 4.60 8.93 -3.50
C TYR A 149 4.58 8.34 -4.91
N LEU A 150 4.48 9.18 -5.96
CA LEU A 150 4.60 8.72 -7.35
C LEU A 150 5.98 8.10 -7.63
N SER A 151 7.04 8.56 -6.96
CA SER A 151 8.37 7.94 -7.11
C SER A 151 8.43 6.51 -6.57
N LEU A 152 7.59 6.19 -5.58
CA LEU A 152 7.48 4.85 -4.99
C LEU A 152 6.57 3.94 -5.83
N THR A 153 5.46 4.49 -6.32
CA THR A 153 4.39 3.70 -6.93
C THR A 153 4.54 3.55 -8.45
N LEU A 154 5.04 4.55 -9.17
CA LEU A 154 5.16 4.51 -10.64
C LEU A 154 6.07 3.39 -11.15
N PRO A 155 7.27 3.12 -10.57
CA PRO A 155 8.13 2.08 -11.10
C PRO A 155 7.44 0.72 -11.16
N ILE A 156 6.92 0.26 -10.03
CA ILE A 156 6.23 -1.03 -9.98
C ILE A 156 4.96 -1.01 -10.84
N ALA A 157 4.21 0.09 -10.84
CA ALA A 157 2.98 0.20 -11.63
C ALA A 157 3.25 0.10 -13.14
N ILE A 158 4.28 0.77 -13.65
CA ILE A 158 4.68 0.72 -15.06
C ILE A 158 5.10 -0.71 -15.43
N TRP A 159 5.90 -1.36 -14.58
CA TRP A 159 6.38 -2.71 -14.83
C TRP A 159 5.25 -3.75 -14.84
N THR A 160 4.37 -3.72 -13.84
CA THR A 160 3.22 -4.62 -13.76
C THR A 160 2.28 -4.40 -14.96
N LEU A 161 1.90 -3.16 -15.25
CA LEU A 161 1.00 -2.88 -16.37
C LEU A 161 1.62 -3.19 -17.73
N ALA A 162 2.92 -2.95 -17.91
CA ALA A 162 3.59 -3.26 -19.17
C ALA A 162 3.63 -4.78 -19.40
N ALA A 163 3.80 -5.58 -18.33
CA ALA A 163 3.71 -7.03 -18.42
C ALA A 163 2.30 -7.49 -18.81
N PHE A 164 1.25 -6.93 -18.19
CA PHE A 164 -0.15 -7.23 -18.52
C PHE A 164 -0.50 -6.85 -19.96
N PHE A 165 -0.15 -5.63 -20.40
CA PHE A 165 -0.47 -5.18 -21.76
C PHE A 165 0.19 -6.04 -22.84
N ARG A 166 1.39 -6.59 -22.58
CA ARG A 166 2.07 -7.51 -23.53
C ARG A 166 1.36 -8.85 -23.70
N GLN A 167 0.54 -9.27 -22.74
CA GLN A 167 -0.22 -10.52 -22.85
C GLN A 167 -1.48 -10.37 -23.71
N ILE A 168 -1.96 -9.14 -23.92
CA ILE A 168 -3.16 -8.87 -24.71
C ILE A 168 -2.78 -8.98 -26.19
N PRO A 169 -3.43 -9.87 -26.98
CA PRO A 169 -3.13 -10.04 -28.40
C PRO A 169 -3.28 -8.74 -29.18
N TRP A 170 -2.40 -8.51 -30.15
CA TRP A 170 -2.37 -7.27 -30.95
C TRP A 170 -3.56 -7.20 -31.93
N GLU A 171 -4.03 -8.37 -32.34
CA GLU A 171 -5.11 -8.58 -33.31
C GLU A 171 -6.44 -7.96 -32.84
N LEU A 172 -6.67 -7.92 -31.53
CA LEU A 172 -7.87 -7.31 -30.95
C LEU A 172 -7.91 -5.78 -31.17
N GLU A 173 -6.75 -5.13 -31.09
CA GLU A 173 -6.63 -3.69 -31.31
C GLU A 173 -6.74 -3.36 -32.81
N GLN A 174 -6.13 -4.19 -33.66
CA GLN A 174 -6.24 -4.06 -35.11
C GLN A 174 -7.67 -4.26 -35.60
N ALA A 175 -8.41 -5.24 -35.06
CA ALA A 175 -9.81 -5.46 -35.41
C ALA A 175 -10.66 -4.21 -35.12
N ALA A 176 -10.48 -3.59 -33.95
CA ALA A 176 -11.18 -2.34 -33.62
C ALA A 176 -10.82 -1.19 -34.56
N GLN A 177 -9.57 -1.09 -35.01
CA GLN A 177 -9.14 -0.08 -35.98
C GLN A 177 -9.72 -0.33 -37.39
N VAL A 178 -9.85 -1.60 -37.79
CA VAL A 178 -10.57 -1.98 -39.03
C VAL A 178 -12.04 -1.59 -38.95
N ASP A 179 -12.65 -1.69 -37.77
CA ASP A 179 -14.02 -1.21 -37.49
C ASP A 179 -14.14 0.33 -37.39
N GLY A 180 -13.06 1.07 -37.66
CA GLY A 180 -13.04 2.54 -37.72
C GLY A 180 -12.70 3.24 -36.40
N ALA A 181 -12.30 2.52 -35.36
CA ALA A 181 -11.86 3.14 -34.11
C ALA A 181 -10.50 3.85 -34.28
N THR A 182 -10.38 5.06 -33.75
CA THR A 182 -9.06 5.71 -33.64
C THR A 182 -8.14 4.94 -32.69
N PRO A 183 -6.80 5.10 -32.76
CA PRO A 183 -5.88 4.40 -31.85
C PRO A 183 -6.20 4.62 -30.36
N PHE A 184 -6.59 5.84 -29.97
CA PHE A 184 -7.00 6.13 -28.60
C PHE A 184 -8.33 5.48 -28.22
N GLU A 185 -9.27 5.37 -29.15
CA GLU A 185 -10.53 4.65 -28.92
C GLU A 185 -10.32 3.15 -28.81
N ALA A 186 -9.50 2.55 -29.68
CA ALA A 186 -9.14 1.14 -29.61
C ALA A 186 -8.45 0.84 -28.25
N PHE A 187 -7.54 1.71 -27.82
CA PHE A 187 -6.94 1.64 -26.48
C PHE A 187 -8.01 1.67 -25.38
N ARG A 188 -8.85 2.70 -25.34
CA ARG A 188 -9.79 2.93 -24.24
C ARG A 188 -10.95 1.91 -24.21
N LYS A 189 -11.48 1.54 -25.37
CA LYS A 189 -12.69 0.70 -25.49
C LYS A 189 -12.38 -0.79 -25.60
N THR A 190 -11.19 -1.17 -26.08
CA THR A 190 -10.82 -2.58 -26.27
C THR A 190 -9.72 -3.01 -25.29
N VAL A 191 -8.59 -2.29 -25.27
CA VAL A 191 -7.41 -2.72 -24.51
C VAL A 191 -7.56 -2.51 -23.00
N VAL A 192 -8.05 -1.34 -22.56
CA VAL A 192 -8.19 -1.01 -21.13
C VAL A 192 -9.15 -1.97 -20.39
N PRO A 193 -10.34 -2.34 -20.92
CA PRO A 193 -11.21 -3.31 -20.26
C PRO A 193 -10.58 -4.70 -20.12
N LEU A 194 -9.82 -5.15 -21.13
CA LEU A 194 -9.09 -6.41 -21.08
C LEU A 194 -7.93 -6.36 -20.07
N ALA A 195 -7.30 -5.19 -19.92
CA ALA A 195 -6.26 -4.93 -18.93
C ALA A 195 -6.81 -4.66 -17.52
N ALA A 196 -8.14 -4.58 -17.32
CA ALA A 196 -8.74 -4.21 -16.04
C ALA A 196 -8.24 -5.07 -14.85
N PRO A 197 -8.07 -6.40 -14.95
CA PRO A 197 -7.49 -7.20 -13.87
C PRO A 197 -6.07 -6.76 -13.49
N GLY A 198 -5.26 -6.37 -14.48
CA GLY A 198 -3.92 -5.83 -14.27
C GLY A 198 -3.96 -4.45 -13.62
N VAL A 199 -4.81 -3.54 -14.13
CA VAL A 199 -5.05 -2.21 -13.56
C VAL A 199 -5.47 -2.28 -12.10
N PHE A 200 -6.42 -3.16 -11.75
CA PHE A 200 -6.85 -3.37 -10.38
C PHE A 200 -5.72 -3.89 -9.49
N THR A 201 -4.94 -4.86 -9.97
CA THR A 201 -3.83 -5.41 -9.20
C THR A 201 -2.76 -4.35 -8.95
N THR A 202 -2.42 -3.58 -9.98
CA THR A 202 -1.50 -2.45 -9.87
C THR A 202 -1.99 -1.39 -8.90
N ALA A 203 -3.28 -1.04 -8.95
CA ALA A 203 -3.87 -0.09 -8.02
C ALA A 203 -3.74 -0.56 -6.56
N ILE A 204 -3.99 -1.83 -6.29
CA ILE A 204 -3.85 -2.39 -4.94
C ILE A 204 -2.40 -2.34 -4.46
N ILE A 205 -1.43 -2.71 -5.31
CA ILE A 205 -0.01 -2.67 -4.97
C ILE A 205 0.44 -1.21 -4.72
N ALA A 206 0.06 -0.28 -5.59
CA ALA A 206 0.37 1.15 -5.44
C ALA A 206 -0.25 1.73 -4.17
N PHE A 207 -1.50 1.36 -3.84
CA PHE A 207 -2.16 1.73 -2.60
C PHE A 207 -1.39 1.20 -1.39
N PHE A 208 -0.98 -0.07 -1.38
CA PHE A 208 -0.20 -0.61 -0.28
C PHE A 208 1.11 0.13 -0.05
N ILE A 209 1.82 0.47 -1.12
CA ILE A 209 3.07 1.22 -1.03
C ILE A 209 2.84 2.61 -0.45
N ALA A 210 1.84 3.34 -0.97
CA ALA A 210 1.52 4.68 -0.49
C ALA A 210 0.96 4.68 0.94
N TRP A 211 0.15 3.68 1.30
CA TRP A 211 -0.45 3.54 2.62
C TRP A 211 0.58 3.27 3.74
N ASN A 212 1.67 2.58 3.40
CA ASN A 212 2.72 2.20 4.36
C ASN A 212 3.89 3.19 4.41
N ASP A 213 3.86 4.29 3.65
CA ASP A 213 4.97 5.23 3.70
C ASP A 213 5.08 5.91 5.07
N PHE A 214 6.25 5.72 5.67
CA PHE A 214 6.65 6.39 6.90
C PHE A 214 7.60 7.55 6.62
N VAL A 215 8.56 7.38 5.71
CA VAL A 215 9.75 8.24 5.60
C VAL A 215 9.41 9.61 5.01
N TYR A 216 8.60 9.68 3.95
CA TYR A 216 8.17 10.98 3.45
C TYR A 216 7.17 11.61 4.43
N GLY A 217 6.25 10.81 4.98
CA GLY A 217 5.30 11.27 6.00
C GLY A 217 5.96 11.96 7.19
N ILE A 218 6.95 11.32 7.82
CA ILE A 218 7.63 11.86 9.01
C ILE A 218 8.49 13.09 8.70
N SER A 219 9.03 13.18 7.49
CA SER A 219 10.02 14.19 7.13
C SER A 219 9.43 15.42 6.42
N LEU A 220 8.31 15.27 5.72
CA LEU A 220 7.70 16.32 4.90
C LEU A 220 6.41 16.89 5.54
N THR A 221 6.07 16.48 6.76
CA THR A 221 4.90 16.99 7.51
C THR A 221 5.27 17.42 8.92
N SER A 222 4.67 18.51 9.39
CA SER A 222 4.88 19.07 10.74
C SER A 222 3.61 19.08 11.60
N THR A 223 2.43 19.10 10.99
CA THR A 223 1.15 19.20 11.69
C THR A 223 0.21 18.06 11.30
N SER A 224 -1.01 18.06 11.84
CA SER A 224 -2.07 17.11 11.44
C SER A 224 -2.69 17.41 10.07
N ALA A 225 -2.27 18.48 9.39
CA ALA A 225 -2.84 18.89 8.09
C ALA A 225 -2.64 17.85 6.99
N ALA A 226 -1.47 17.21 6.94
CA ALA A 226 -1.13 16.22 5.91
C ALA A 226 -0.47 14.93 6.45
N ARG A 227 -0.16 14.86 7.75
CA ARG A 227 0.57 13.72 8.31
C ARG A 227 -0.21 12.40 8.16
N PRO A 228 0.36 11.36 7.54
CA PRO A 228 -0.26 10.04 7.44
C PRO A 228 -0.09 9.23 8.73
N VAL A 229 -0.89 8.17 8.90
CA VAL A 229 -0.91 7.37 10.12
C VAL A 229 0.46 6.77 10.48
N PRO A 230 1.22 6.12 9.57
CA PRO A 230 2.52 5.55 9.95
C PRO A 230 3.44 6.58 10.61
N ALA A 231 3.45 7.82 10.10
CA ALA A 231 4.21 8.92 10.70
C ALA A 231 3.58 9.41 12.01
N ALA A 232 2.26 9.55 12.07
CA ALA A 232 1.55 10.01 13.28
C ALA A 232 1.76 9.09 14.49
N LEU A 233 1.82 7.77 14.28
CA LEU A 233 2.07 6.80 15.36
C LEU A 233 3.39 7.02 16.09
N SER A 234 4.40 7.61 15.44
CA SER A 234 5.67 7.95 16.08
C SER A 234 5.58 9.12 17.08
N PHE A 235 4.50 9.90 17.00
CA PHE A 235 4.21 11.03 17.90
C PHE A 235 3.17 10.69 18.96
N PHE A 236 2.70 9.44 19.03
CA PHE A 236 1.78 9.04 20.09
C PHE A 236 2.48 9.15 21.44
N THR A 237 1.78 9.74 22.42
CA THR A 237 2.18 9.80 23.82
C THR A 237 1.12 9.10 24.66
N GLY A 238 1.49 8.59 25.84
CA GLY A 238 0.50 7.98 26.75
C GLY A 238 -0.50 9.03 27.26
N ALA A 239 -1.62 8.56 27.82
CA ALA A 239 -2.67 9.42 28.39
C ALA A 239 -2.13 10.30 29.54
N SER A 240 -1.05 9.87 30.18
CA SER A 240 -0.24 10.70 31.07
C SER A 240 1.26 10.59 30.74
N GLN A 241 2.06 11.52 31.24
CA GLN A 241 3.53 11.49 31.11
C GLN A 241 4.19 10.24 31.74
N PHE A 242 3.46 9.49 32.56
CA PHE A 242 3.92 8.27 33.22
C PHE A 242 3.45 6.99 32.51
N GLU A 243 2.65 7.12 31.46
CA GLU A 243 2.14 5.98 30.69
C GLU A 243 2.85 5.86 29.34
N GLN A 244 3.19 4.62 28.97
CA GLN A 244 3.66 4.34 27.62
C GLN A 244 2.46 4.15 26.69
N PRO A 245 2.47 4.76 25.48
CA PRO A 245 1.37 4.66 24.52
C PRO A 245 1.26 3.29 23.83
N THR A 246 1.90 2.23 24.34
CA THR A 246 1.98 0.91 23.69
C THR A 246 0.59 0.33 23.42
N GLY A 247 -0.36 0.49 24.36
CA GLY A 247 -1.75 0.06 24.19
C GLY A 247 -2.45 0.85 23.08
N ALA A 248 -2.37 2.18 23.12
CA ALA A 248 -2.96 3.08 22.12
C ALA A 248 -2.37 2.89 20.71
N ILE A 249 -1.05 2.74 20.60
CA ILE A 249 -0.35 2.42 19.34
C ILE A 249 -0.81 1.06 18.82
N SER A 250 -0.96 0.06 19.68
CA SER A 250 -1.45 -1.26 19.28
C SER A 250 -2.89 -1.19 18.77
N ALA A 251 -3.78 -0.47 19.47
CA ALA A 251 -5.16 -0.25 19.04
C ALA A 251 -5.22 0.47 17.68
N ALA A 252 -4.43 1.52 17.51
CA ALA A 252 -4.32 2.25 16.25
C ALA A 252 -3.78 1.36 15.12
N ALA A 253 -2.75 0.55 15.38
CA ALA A 253 -2.18 -0.39 14.41
C ALA A 253 -3.21 -1.43 13.95
N ILE A 254 -4.06 -1.93 14.85
CA ILE A 254 -5.17 -2.82 14.49
C ILE A 254 -6.15 -2.11 13.55
N ILE A 255 -6.58 -0.89 13.87
CA ILE A 255 -7.49 -0.13 13.02
C ILE A 255 -6.88 0.12 11.62
N VAL A 256 -5.61 0.49 11.56
CA VAL A 256 -4.88 0.75 10.32
C VAL A 256 -4.71 -0.51 9.46
N THR A 257 -4.69 -1.69 10.09
CA THR A 257 -4.59 -2.98 9.41
C THR A 257 -5.92 -3.41 8.78
N ILE A 258 -7.07 -2.96 9.30
CA ILE A 258 -8.40 -3.37 8.81
C ILE A 258 -8.59 -3.08 7.31
N PRO A 259 -8.35 -1.84 6.79
CA PRO A 259 -8.52 -1.55 5.36
C PRO A 259 -7.65 -2.46 4.47
N ILE A 260 -6.43 -2.76 4.93
CA ILE A 260 -5.50 -3.65 4.23
C ILE A 260 -6.08 -5.07 4.15
N VAL A 261 -6.50 -5.62 5.29
CA VAL A 261 -7.06 -6.98 5.36
C VAL A 261 -8.31 -7.09 4.49
N VAL A 262 -9.21 -6.10 4.52
CA VAL A 262 -10.41 -6.07 3.68
C VAL A 262 -10.04 -6.12 2.19
N VAL A 263 -9.09 -5.29 1.75
CA VAL A 263 -8.60 -5.29 0.37
C VAL A 263 -7.99 -6.65 0.01
N VAL A 264 -7.12 -7.21 0.86
CA VAL A 264 -6.51 -8.52 0.58
C VAL A 264 -7.54 -9.62 0.52
N VAL A 265 -8.47 -9.73 1.47
CA VAL A 265 -9.46 -10.81 1.51
C VAL A 265 -10.35 -10.80 0.27
N ILE A 266 -10.77 -9.60 -0.17
CA ILE A 266 -11.61 -9.44 -1.37
C ILE A 266 -10.79 -9.72 -2.64
N PHE A 267 -9.52 -9.30 -2.70
CA PHE A 267 -8.75 -9.25 -3.95
C PHE A 267 -7.52 -10.17 -4.02
N GLN A 268 -7.27 -11.03 -3.03
CA GLN A 268 -6.08 -11.88 -2.91
C GLN A 268 -5.75 -12.68 -4.18
N ARG A 269 -6.77 -13.24 -4.86
CA ARG A 269 -6.55 -14.00 -6.11
C ARG A 269 -5.97 -13.11 -7.22
N ARG A 270 -6.40 -11.85 -7.31
CA ARG A 270 -5.91 -10.89 -8.30
C ARG A 270 -4.50 -10.42 -7.93
N ILE A 271 -4.28 -10.10 -6.65
CA ILE A 271 -2.97 -9.69 -6.12
C ILE A 271 -1.91 -10.76 -6.42
N VAL A 272 -2.18 -12.02 -6.06
CA VAL A 272 -1.26 -13.14 -6.30
C VAL A 272 -1.00 -13.35 -7.80
N SER A 273 -2.03 -13.24 -8.64
CA SER A 273 -1.87 -13.36 -10.09
C SER A 273 -0.97 -12.25 -10.65
N GLY A 274 -1.20 -10.98 -10.30
CA GLY A 274 -0.39 -9.89 -10.84
C GLY A 274 1.06 -9.86 -10.35
N LEU A 275 1.35 -10.36 -9.15
CA LEU A 275 2.72 -10.52 -8.65
C LEU A 275 3.47 -11.67 -9.33
N THR A 276 2.78 -12.75 -9.70
CA THR A 276 3.40 -13.97 -10.25
C THR A 276 3.47 -14.00 -11.77
N GLN A 277 2.63 -13.24 -12.49
CA GLN A 277 2.60 -13.21 -13.96
C GLN A 277 3.90 -12.73 -14.64
N GLY A 278 4.80 -12.05 -13.93
CA GLY A 278 6.15 -11.73 -14.41
C GLY A 278 7.24 -12.73 -14.02
N ALA A 279 6.98 -13.59 -13.02
CA ALA A 279 7.95 -14.49 -12.41
C ALA A 279 7.84 -15.94 -12.91
N VAL A 280 6.67 -16.35 -13.42
CA VAL A 280 6.44 -17.74 -13.85
C VAL A 280 6.27 -17.78 -15.36
N LYS A 281 7.37 -18.06 -16.07
CA LYS A 281 7.29 -18.74 -17.38
C LYS A 281 7.17 -20.23 -17.07
N GLY A 282 5.96 -20.76 -17.05
CA GLY A 282 5.70 -22.18 -16.77
C GLY A 282 4.25 -22.54 -17.08
#